data_AF-A0A939H8X7-F1
#
_entry.id   AF-A0A939H8X7-F1
#
_cell.length_a   1.000
_cell.length_b   1.000
_cell.length_c   1.000
_cell.angle_alpha   90.00
_cell.angle_beta   90.00
_cell.angle_gamma   90.00
#
_symmetry.space_group_name_H-M   'P 1'
#
loop_
_entity.id
_entity.type
_entity.pdbx_description
1 polymer ?
#
loop_
_entity_poly.entity_id
_entity_poly.type
_entity_poly.pdbx_seq_one_letter_code
_entity_poly.pdbx_strand_id
1 'polypeptide(L)'
;MKKRSSGILMHISSLPGPYGIGDFGKGAYEFVDFLDRASQREWQILPLGITGYGDSPYQNFSAFAGNPYFIDLSELLSQGFIEREELENLPLGDDPEKVDYGILYRNKMELLRRAYKRAYRTMGSELRAFYEEEKGWLRDYALFMAIKAEHKGVSWLRWPSKYKDIHSEAVLEFERTHEKDMYFHVFIQYYFFRQWKKLKNYANDKNIRIIGDIPIYVAEDSSDVWGNSSLFKVNDQFEPITVAGCPPDAFSETGQLWGNPIYNWEAMEEDGYRWWIERIRASFEIYDVVRIDHFRGFEAYWEIKSGSETAVHGQWTKGPGMKLFKKVKEELGELDIIAEDLGFLTEEVHELIRETGYPGMKVLQFAFDPREESDYLPHTYERNAVVYTGTHDNETIMGWVRTVKPEDMAYAGKYLKLSYEEGINWGFIRGAYSSVADLCIIPMQDFLGLGNEARMNIPSTLGTNWIWRMKENELTDRLAEKIAKLTRMYGR
;
A
#
# COMPACT_ATOMS: atom_id res chain seq x y z
N MET A 1 18.87 -3.06 6.79
CA MET A 1 18.53 -4.08 7.85
C MET A 1 19.69 -5.06 8.10
N LYS A 2 20.25 -5.18 9.32
CA LYS A 2 21.41 -6.08 9.64
C LYS A 2 21.17 -7.08 10.78
N LYS A 3 20.04 -6.99 11.48
CA LYS A 3 19.68 -7.86 12.60
C LYS A 3 18.44 -8.66 12.21
N ARG A 4 18.42 -9.94 12.59
CA ARG A 4 17.24 -10.78 12.42
C ARG A 4 16.05 -10.15 13.14
N SER A 5 14.93 -10.03 12.45
CA SER A 5 13.69 -9.40 12.90
C SER A 5 12.48 -10.19 12.39
N SER A 6 11.32 -9.96 12.99
CA SER A 6 10.03 -10.44 12.50
C SER A 6 8.92 -9.42 12.64
N GLY A 7 7.91 -9.55 11.79
CA GLY A 7 6.74 -8.69 11.80
C GLY A 7 5.47 -9.34 11.28
N ILE A 8 4.40 -8.56 11.31
CA ILE A 8 3.07 -8.97 10.84
C ILE A 8 2.62 -8.05 9.71
N LEU A 9 2.13 -8.64 8.61
CA LEU A 9 1.41 -7.93 7.56
C LEU A 9 -0.07 -7.82 7.96
N MET A 10 -0.51 -6.60 8.21
CA MET A 10 -1.88 -6.29 8.64
C MET A 10 -2.22 -4.86 8.25
N HIS A 11 -3.03 -4.64 7.22
CA HIS A 11 -3.38 -3.28 6.80
C HIS A 11 -4.33 -2.61 7.78
N ILE A 12 -4.34 -1.26 7.78
CA ILE A 12 -5.18 -0.45 8.66
C ILE A 12 -6.66 -0.78 8.47
N SER A 13 -7.12 -0.96 7.22
CA SER A 13 -8.51 -1.27 6.94
C SER A 13 -9.02 -2.54 7.64
N SER A 14 -8.12 -3.50 7.84
CA SER A 14 -8.42 -4.80 8.44
C SER A 14 -8.48 -4.78 9.96
N LEU A 15 -8.06 -3.69 10.62
CA LEU A 15 -8.10 -3.60 12.07
C LEU A 15 -9.56 -3.59 12.58
N PRO A 16 -9.82 -4.17 13.76
CA PRO A 16 -11.12 -4.07 14.40
C PRO A 16 -11.39 -2.61 14.78
N GLY A 17 -12.64 -2.19 14.67
CA GLY A 17 -13.06 -0.82 14.98
C GLY A 17 -14.56 -0.62 14.77
N PRO A 18 -15.16 0.37 15.46
CA PRO A 18 -16.61 0.56 15.48
C PRO A 18 -17.17 1.24 14.23
N TYR A 19 -16.32 1.76 13.34
CA TYR A 19 -16.72 2.66 12.25
C TYR A 19 -16.65 2.00 10.86
N GLY A 20 -16.98 0.70 10.77
CA GLY A 20 -17.09 -0.07 9.52
C GLY A 20 -15.76 -0.41 8.82
N ILE A 21 -14.66 0.21 9.23
CA ILE A 21 -13.29 -0.03 8.76
C ILE A 21 -12.33 0.18 9.94
N GLY A 22 -11.17 -0.45 9.90
CA GLY A 22 -10.09 -0.08 10.82
C GLY A 22 -9.56 1.33 10.52
N ASP A 23 -9.13 2.03 11.57
CA ASP A 23 -8.69 3.43 11.51
C ASP A 23 -7.50 3.66 12.46
N PHE A 24 -7.04 4.91 12.58
CA PHE A 24 -5.94 5.29 13.46
C PHE A 24 -6.34 5.40 14.95
N GLY A 25 -7.51 4.91 15.32
CA GLY A 25 -8.05 4.93 16.68
C GLY A 25 -7.63 3.71 17.50
N LYS A 26 -8.45 3.39 18.52
CA LYS A 26 -8.16 2.39 19.56
C LYS A 26 -7.62 1.06 19.04
N GLY A 27 -8.23 0.50 17.98
CA GLY A 27 -7.83 -0.79 17.42
C GLY A 27 -6.39 -0.83 16.91
N ALA A 28 -5.87 0.30 16.38
CA ALA A 28 -4.49 0.39 15.93
C ALA A 28 -3.49 0.40 17.12
N TYR A 29 -3.80 1.12 18.20
CA TYR A 29 -2.95 1.13 19.40
C TYR A 29 -2.95 -0.25 20.08
N GLU A 30 -4.11 -0.91 20.15
CA GLU A 30 -4.23 -2.28 20.67
C GLU A 30 -3.45 -3.29 19.82
N PHE A 31 -3.40 -3.09 18.50
CA PHE A 31 -2.58 -3.89 17.61
C PHE A 31 -1.08 -3.67 17.84
N VAL A 32 -0.64 -2.43 18.05
CA VAL A 32 0.75 -2.13 18.45
C VAL A 32 1.11 -2.81 19.78
N ASP A 33 0.23 -2.77 20.77
CA ASP A 33 0.44 -3.47 22.05
C ASP A 33 0.45 -5.00 21.90
N PHE A 34 -0.33 -5.54 20.97
CA PHE A 34 -0.27 -6.95 20.59
C PHE A 34 1.07 -7.31 19.95
N LEU A 35 1.57 -6.51 19.01
CA LEU A 35 2.87 -6.73 18.37
C LEU A 35 4.01 -6.75 19.39
N ASP A 36 4.00 -5.82 20.36
CA ASP A 36 4.99 -5.75 21.43
C ASP A 36 4.98 -7.01 22.30
N ARG A 37 3.78 -7.44 22.75
CA ARG A 37 3.60 -8.72 23.49
C ARG A 37 4.02 -9.93 22.67
N ALA A 38 3.75 -9.92 21.36
CA ALA A 38 4.16 -10.96 20.41
C ALA A 38 5.66 -10.90 20.05
N SER A 39 6.43 -9.99 20.66
CA SER A 39 7.85 -9.75 20.41
C SER A 39 8.17 -9.40 18.95
N GLN A 40 7.21 -8.85 18.22
CA GLN A 40 7.41 -8.38 16.85
C GLN A 40 8.09 -7.01 16.84
N ARG A 41 8.81 -6.71 15.76
CA ARG A 41 9.57 -5.46 15.59
C ARG A 41 9.24 -4.73 14.30
N GLU A 42 8.47 -5.36 13.41
CA GLU A 42 7.96 -4.72 12.21
C GLU A 42 6.44 -4.87 12.11
N TRP A 43 5.77 -3.81 11.67
CA TRP A 43 4.39 -3.82 11.24
C TRP A 43 4.34 -3.44 9.77
N GLN A 44 4.00 -4.40 8.90
CA GLN A 44 3.84 -4.10 7.48
C GLN A 44 2.40 -3.77 7.15
N ILE A 45 2.23 -2.70 6.37
CA ILE A 45 0.96 -2.21 5.86
C ILE A 45 1.03 -2.05 4.34
N LEU A 46 -0.14 -2.06 3.70
CA LEU A 46 -0.32 -1.65 2.31
C LEU A 46 -0.29 -0.10 2.21
N PRO A 47 -0.24 0.47 1.00
CA PRO A 47 -0.23 1.93 0.82
C PRO A 47 -1.41 2.60 1.54
N LEU A 48 -1.16 3.74 2.18
CA LEU A 48 -2.21 4.49 2.90
C LEU A 48 -2.91 5.54 2.02
N GLY A 49 -2.68 5.49 0.71
CA GLY A 49 -3.19 6.49 -0.23
C GLY A 49 -4.72 6.45 -0.36
N ILE A 50 -5.29 7.59 -0.75
CA ILE A 50 -6.73 7.69 -1.04
C ILE A 50 -7.10 6.84 -2.26
N THR A 51 -7.97 5.86 -2.06
CA THR A 51 -8.35 4.88 -3.08
C THR A 51 -9.43 5.39 -4.04
N GLY A 52 -9.34 4.97 -5.30
CA GLY A 52 -10.36 5.18 -6.33
C GLY A 52 -11.40 4.05 -6.42
N TYR A 53 -12.03 3.92 -7.59
CA TYR A 53 -12.96 2.82 -7.87
C TYR A 53 -12.24 1.46 -7.80
N GLY A 54 -12.87 0.47 -7.14
CA GLY A 54 -12.27 -0.84 -6.90
C GLY A 54 -11.45 -0.91 -5.60
N ASP A 55 -11.33 0.22 -4.88
CA ASP A 55 -10.84 0.32 -3.50
C ASP A 55 -9.40 -0.16 -3.29
N SER A 56 -8.63 -0.29 -4.38
CA SER A 56 -7.25 -0.76 -4.37
C SER A 56 -6.31 0.30 -3.80
N PRO A 57 -5.54 -0.02 -2.75
CA PRO A 57 -4.44 0.82 -2.25
C PRO A 57 -3.34 1.11 -3.30
N TYR A 58 -3.32 0.39 -4.41
CA TYR A 58 -2.36 0.55 -5.49
C TYR A 58 -2.86 1.46 -6.62
N GLN A 59 -4.09 1.98 -6.51
CA GLN A 59 -4.67 2.94 -7.46
C GLN A 59 -5.22 4.15 -6.72
N ASN A 60 -4.30 5.08 -6.42
CA ASN A 60 -4.58 6.23 -5.58
C ASN A 60 -4.77 7.51 -6.40
N PHE A 61 -5.61 8.43 -5.91
CA PHE A 61 -5.73 9.77 -6.51
C PHE A 61 -4.49 10.64 -6.28
N SER A 62 -3.57 10.24 -5.40
CA SER A 62 -2.30 10.90 -5.16
C SER A 62 -1.28 9.92 -4.59
N ALA A 63 -0.02 10.06 -4.99
CA ALA A 63 1.12 9.36 -4.42
C ALA A 63 1.50 9.85 -3.01
N PHE A 64 0.96 10.99 -2.58
CA PHE A 64 1.30 11.69 -1.33
C PHE A 64 0.13 11.72 -0.34
N ALA A 65 -1.10 11.91 -0.83
CA ALA A 65 -2.26 12.11 0.02
C ALA A 65 -2.72 10.82 0.72
N GLY A 66 -3.09 10.93 1.99
CA GLY A 66 -3.64 9.85 2.79
C GLY A 66 -5.14 9.60 2.60
N ASN A 67 -5.57 8.39 2.93
CA ASN A 67 -6.95 7.95 2.80
C ASN A 67 -7.85 8.50 3.93
N PRO A 68 -8.92 9.27 3.62
CA PRO A 68 -9.86 9.78 4.63
C PRO A 68 -10.54 8.68 5.44
N TYR A 69 -10.62 7.45 4.93
CA TYR A 69 -11.25 6.34 5.63
C TYR A 69 -10.50 5.90 6.89
N PHE A 70 -9.21 6.23 7.03
CA PHE A 70 -8.44 5.86 8.23
C PHE A 70 -8.47 6.92 9.34
N ILE A 71 -9.15 8.05 9.12
CA ILE A 71 -9.34 9.07 10.16
C ILE A 71 -10.25 8.48 11.26
N ASP A 72 -9.75 8.51 12.50
CA ASP A 72 -10.50 8.18 13.71
C ASP A 72 -11.52 9.27 14.00
N LEU A 73 -12.80 8.88 13.95
CA LEU A 73 -13.92 9.78 14.21
C LEU A 73 -14.12 10.07 15.70
N SER A 74 -13.56 9.26 16.60
CA SER A 74 -13.63 9.47 18.04
C SER A 74 -12.96 10.78 18.45
N GLU A 75 -11.85 11.13 17.80
CA GLU A 75 -11.17 12.40 18.04
C GLU A 75 -12.04 13.58 17.59
N LEU A 76 -12.66 13.50 16.42
CA LEU A 76 -13.57 14.53 15.91
C LEU A 76 -14.82 14.69 16.78
N LEU A 77 -15.34 13.58 17.33
CA LEU A 77 -16.44 13.57 18.30
C LEU A 77 -16.02 14.28 19.60
N SER A 78 -14.81 13.99 20.12
CA SER A 78 -14.29 14.61 21.34
C SER A 78 -14.09 16.12 21.22
N GLN A 79 -13.82 16.61 20.00
CA GLN A 79 -13.65 18.02 19.67
C GLN A 79 -14.97 18.73 19.35
N GLY A 80 -16.10 18.00 19.31
CA GLY A 80 -17.41 18.55 18.95
C GLY A 80 -17.55 18.91 17.47
N PHE A 81 -16.71 18.33 16.60
CA PHE A 81 -16.86 18.50 15.15
C PHE A 81 -17.86 17.51 14.55
N ILE A 82 -18.08 16.38 15.20
CA ILE A 82 -19.14 15.42 14.89
C ILE A 82 -19.99 15.23 16.15
N GLU A 83 -21.29 15.06 15.98
CA GLU A 83 -22.24 14.73 17.06
C GLU A 83 -22.52 13.23 17.10
N ARG A 84 -22.87 12.68 18.28
CA ARG A 84 -23.08 11.22 18.43
C ARG A 84 -24.27 10.75 17.60
N GLU A 85 -25.32 11.55 17.53
CA GLU A 85 -26.52 11.31 16.74
C GLU A 85 -26.20 11.23 15.23
N GLU A 86 -25.15 11.91 14.76
CA GLU A 86 -24.74 11.82 13.36
C GLU A 86 -24.13 10.46 13.03
N LEU A 87 -23.39 9.86 13.96
CA LEU A 87 -22.84 8.50 13.80
C LEU A 87 -23.94 7.43 13.82
N GLU A 88 -25.03 7.67 14.55
CA GLU A 88 -26.20 6.77 14.55
C GLU A 88 -27.02 6.89 13.25
N ASN A 89 -27.15 8.11 12.71
CA ASN A 89 -27.94 8.37 11.50
C ASN A 89 -27.19 8.08 10.18
N LEU A 90 -25.86 8.05 10.21
CA LEU A 90 -24.99 7.76 9.06
C LEU A 90 -24.14 6.52 9.36
N PRO A 91 -24.72 5.31 9.31
CA PRO A 91 -23.99 4.08 9.61
C PRO A 91 -22.83 3.90 8.63
N LEU A 92 -21.71 3.36 9.11
CA LEU A 92 -20.46 3.25 8.34
C LEU A 92 -20.15 1.82 7.88
N GLY A 93 -21.05 0.88 8.16
CA GLY A 93 -20.89 -0.56 7.98
C GLY A 93 -21.15 -1.28 9.29
N ASP A 94 -21.80 -2.44 9.23
CA ASP A 94 -22.20 -3.26 10.38
C ASP A 94 -21.49 -4.62 10.45
N ASP A 95 -20.87 -5.06 9.36
CA ASP A 95 -20.08 -6.30 9.31
C ASP A 95 -18.72 -6.10 10.04
N PRO A 96 -18.44 -6.83 11.14
CA PRO A 96 -17.17 -6.73 11.85
C PRO A 96 -16.00 -7.38 11.09
N GLU A 97 -16.27 -8.21 10.08
CA GLU A 97 -15.27 -8.98 9.32
C GLU A 97 -15.05 -8.43 7.90
N LYS A 98 -15.90 -7.49 7.45
CA LYS A 98 -15.81 -6.93 6.10
C LYS A 98 -15.99 -5.42 6.06
N VAL A 99 -15.21 -4.76 5.22
CA VAL A 99 -15.38 -3.35 4.88
C VAL A 99 -16.46 -3.21 3.79
N ASP A 100 -17.41 -2.31 4.00
CA ASP A 100 -18.30 -1.82 2.94
C ASP A 100 -17.86 -0.43 2.47
N TYR A 101 -16.99 -0.40 1.46
CA TYR A 101 -16.47 0.84 0.88
C TYR A 101 -17.57 1.72 0.26
N GLY A 102 -18.67 1.12 -0.21
CA GLY A 102 -19.79 1.86 -0.77
C GLY A 102 -20.54 2.68 0.29
N ILE A 103 -20.74 2.12 1.48
CA ILE A 103 -21.30 2.83 2.63
C ILE A 103 -20.32 3.91 3.11
N LEU A 104 -19.03 3.59 3.24
CA LEU A 104 -18.02 4.56 3.68
C LEU A 104 -17.92 5.77 2.75
N TYR A 105 -17.89 5.55 1.43
CA TYR A 105 -17.85 6.62 0.43
C TYR A 105 -19.03 7.59 0.59
N ARG A 106 -20.24 7.08 0.83
CA ARG A 106 -21.43 7.92 0.99
C ARG A 106 -21.47 8.63 2.35
N ASN A 107 -21.24 7.87 3.42
CA ASN A 107 -21.58 8.32 4.77
C ASN A 107 -20.38 8.94 5.50
N LYS A 108 -19.19 8.34 5.41
CA LYS A 108 -17.99 8.86 6.08
C LYS A 108 -17.56 10.20 5.48
N MET A 109 -17.61 10.34 4.15
CA MET A 109 -17.28 11.62 3.50
C MET A 109 -18.27 12.73 3.84
N GLU A 110 -19.57 12.43 3.96
CA GLU A 110 -20.58 13.38 4.42
C GLU A 110 -20.31 13.82 5.88
N LEU A 111 -20.00 12.87 6.77
CA LEU A 111 -19.61 13.19 8.16
C LEU A 111 -18.39 14.10 8.20
N LEU A 112 -17.35 13.81 7.43
CA LEU A 112 -16.14 14.64 7.36
C LEU A 112 -16.45 16.04 6.82
N ARG A 113 -17.37 16.19 5.85
CA ARG A 113 -17.81 17.51 5.38
C ARG A 113 -18.52 18.30 6.47
N ARG A 114 -19.35 17.65 7.29
CA ARG A 114 -19.99 18.30 8.44
C ARG A 114 -18.97 18.69 9.51
N ALA A 115 -18.01 17.80 9.79
CA ALA A 115 -16.89 18.07 10.69
C ALA A 115 -16.11 19.31 10.25
N TYR A 116 -15.74 19.38 8.98
CA TYR A 116 -15.06 20.54 8.42
C TYR A 116 -15.88 21.83 8.53
N LYS A 117 -17.19 21.82 8.25
CA LYS A 117 -18.05 23.01 8.40
C LYS A 117 -18.01 23.57 9.83
N ARG A 118 -17.97 22.70 10.85
CA ARG A 118 -17.84 23.11 12.26
C ARG A 118 -16.42 23.59 12.57
N ALA A 119 -15.40 22.82 12.14
CA ALA A 119 -13.98 23.08 12.38
C ALA A 119 -13.44 24.33 11.67
N TYR A 120 -13.94 24.68 10.48
CA TYR A 120 -13.49 25.84 9.71
C TYR A 120 -13.58 27.15 10.49
N ARG A 121 -14.51 27.23 11.46
CA ARG A 121 -14.69 28.43 12.30
C ARG A 121 -13.59 28.59 13.36
N THR A 122 -12.87 27.52 13.70
CA THR A 122 -11.91 27.48 14.81
C THR A 122 -10.51 27.06 14.40
N MET A 123 -10.33 26.30 13.32
CA MET A 123 -9.05 25.72 12.88
C MET A 123 -8.38 26.44 11.69
N GLY A 124 -8.86 27.64 11.33
CA GLY A 124 -8.39 28.32 10.12
C GLY A 124 -6.88 28.62 10.11
N SER A 125 -6.26 28.85 11.27
CA SER A 125 -4.81 29.05 11.39
C SER A 125 -4.02 27.76 11.15
N GLU A 126 -4.45 26.67 11.77
CA GLU A 126 -3.79 25.37 11.74
C GLU A 126 -3.84 24.77 10.35
N LEU A 127 -5.00 24.88 9.68
CA LEU A 127 -5.16 24.41 8.31
C LEU A 127 -4.31 25.23 7.32
N ARG A 128 -4.20 26.55 7.51
CA ARG A 128 -3.31 27.40 6.69
C ARG A 128 -1.85 27.06 6.90
N ALA A 129 -1.43 26.84 8.15
CA ALA A 129 -0.05 26.47 8.45
C ALA A 129 0.31 25.13 7.80
N PHE A 130 -0.54 24.12 7.96
CA PHE A 130 -0.35 22.82 7.30
C PHE A 130 -0.38 22.92 5.77
N TYR A 131 -1.27 23.74 5.22
CA TYR A 131 -1.31 23.97 3.76
C TYR A 131 -0.02 24.57 3.23
N GLU A 132 0.57 25.55 3.93
CA GLU A 132 1.82 26.16 3.51
C GLU A 132 3.04 25.25 3.74
N GLU A 133 3.03 24.40 4.78
CA GLU A 133 4.06 23.39 5.04
C GLU A 133 4.08 22.32 3.94
N GLU A 134 2.91 21.79 3.56
CA GLU A 134 2.77 20.68 2.60
C GLU A 134 2.48 21.13 1.17
N LYS A 135 2.63 22.42 0.88
CA LYS A 135 2.15 23.06 -0.34
C LYS A 135 2.63 22.39 -1.64
N GLY A 136 3.83 21.80 -1.61
CA GLY A 136 4.48 21.19 -2.76
C GLY A 136 3.66 20.08 -3.43
N TRP A 137 2.86 19.34 -2.68
CA TRP A 137 1.95 18.31 -3.22
C TRP A 137 0.48 18.61 -2.87
N LEU A 138 0.23 19.24 -1.72
CA LEU A 138 -1.11 19.42 -1.18
C LEU A 138 -1.95 20.42 -1.99
N ARG A 139 -1.32 21.43 -2.59
CA ARG A 139 -2.02 22.36 -3.50
C ARG A 139 -2.67 21.62 -4.66
N ASP A 140 -1.88 20.84 -5.37
CA ASP A 140 -2.31 20.15 -6.59
C ASP A 140 -3.34 19.07 -6.25
N TYR A 141 -3.13 18.34 -5.16
CA TYR A 141 -4.13 17.39 -4.64
C TYR A 141 -5.45 18.06 -4.26
N ALA A 142 -5.42 19.15 -3.48
CA ALA A 142 -6.63 19.83 -3.02
C ALA A 142 -7.41 20.44 -4.19
N LEU A 143 -6.72 21.02 -5.18
CA LEU A 143 -7.32 21.51 -6.41
C LEU A 143 -7.95 20.38 -7.22
N PHE A 144 -7.19 19.30 -7.46
CA PHE A 144 -7.64 18.14 -8.20
C PHE A 144 -8.93 17.59 -7.61
N MET A 145 -8.96 17.36 -6.29
CA MET A 145 -10.13 16.80 -5.62
C MET A 145 -11.33 17.75 -5.59
N ALA A 146 -11.10 19.06 -5.45
CA ALA A 146 -12.17 20.06 -5.49
C ALA A 146 -12.81 20.16 -6.89
N ILE A 147 -12.01 20.23 -7.95
CA ILE A 147 -12.49 20.23 -9.34
C ILE A 147 -13.19 18.91 -9.67
N LYS A 148 -12.63 17.78 -9.22
CA LYS A 148 -13.23 16.46 -9.36
C LYS A 148 -14.62 16.40 -8.72
N ALA A 149 -14.77 16.96 -7.53
CA ALA A 149 -16.05 17.03 -6.84
C ALA A 149 -17.08 17.89 -7.60
N GLU A 150 -16.68 19.05 -8.15
CA GLU A 150 -17.54 19.88 -8.99
C GLU A 150 -18.05 19.11 -10.23
N HIS A 151 -17.20 18.25 -10.79
CA HIS A 151 -17.51 17.41 -11.95
C HIS A 151 -18.03 16.02 -11.57
N LYS A 152 -18.58 15.85 -10.36
CA LYS A 152 -19.28 14.62 -9.91
C LYS A 152 -18.41 13.36 -9.93
N GLY A 153 -17.11 13.49 -9.69
CA GLY A 153 -16.21 12.35 -9.53
C GLY A 153 -15.62 11.80 -10.82
N VAL A 154 -15.95 12.35 -12.00
CA VAL A 154 -15.40 11.83 -13.28
C VAL A 154 -13.88 12.03 -13.37
N SER A 155 -13.20 11.19 -14.16
CA SER A 155 -11.77 11.34 -14.44
C SER A 155 -11.45 12.72 -15.01
N TRP A 156 -10.29 13.27 -14.66
CA TRP A 156 -9.85 14.59 -15.11
C TRP A 156 -9.68 14.67 -16.64
N LEU A 157 -9.42 13.55 -17.32
CA LEU A 157 -9.42 13.48 -18.78
C LEU A 157 -10.79 13.81 -19.40
N ARG A 158 -11.87 13.72 -18.62
CA ARG A 158 -13.24 14.07 -19.03
C ARG A 158 -13.68 15.46 -18.58
N TRP A 159 -12.81 16.21 -17.89
CA TRP A 159 -13.12 17.61 -17.55
C TRP A 159 -13.14 18.48 -18.82
N PRO A 160 -13.85 19.63 -18.78
CA PRO A 160 -13.70 20.67 -19.78
C PRO A 160 -12.22 20.99 -20.03
N SER A 161 -11.83 21.21 -21.29
CA SER A 161 -10.42 21.42 -21.68
C SER A 161 -9.72 22.51 -20.87
N LYS A 162 -10.45 23.56 -20.46
CA LYS A 162 -9.97 24.64 -19.61
C LYS A 162 -9.50 24.21 -18.20
N TYR A 163 -9.80 23.00 -17.74
CA TYR A 163 -9.35 22.47 -16.45
C TYR A 163 -8.28 21.36 -16.58
N LYS A 164 -7.95 20.93 -17.81
CA LYS A 164 -6.96 19.85 -18.02
C LYS A 164 -5.53 20.30 -17.74
N ASP A 165 -5.21 21.56 -18.05
CA ASP A 165 -3.94 22.17 -17.71
C ASP A 165 -4.05 22.88 -16.36
N ILE A 166 -3.27 22.42 -15.37
CA ILE A 166 -3.21 22.99 -14.02
C ILE A 166 -2.78 24.46 -14.01
N HIS A 167 -2.06 24.93 -15.03
CA HIS A 167 -1.60 26.31 -15.15
C HIS A 167 -2.55 27.22 -15.93
N SER A 168 -3.68 26.68 -16.39
CA SER A 168 -4.69 27.47 -17.11
C SER A 168 -5.36 28.54 -16.24
N GLU A 169 -5.78 29.63 -16.87
CA GLU A 169 -6.49 30.73 -16.18
C GLU A 169 -7.74 30.25 -15.43
N ALA A 170 -8.44 29.24 -15.96
CA ALA A 170 -9.64 28.71 -15.31
C ALA A 170 -9.32 27.92 -14.03
N VAL A 171 -8.19 27.20 -13.97
CA VAL A 171 -7.74 26.53 -12.74
C VAL A 171 -7.26 27.56 -11.72
N LEU A 172 -6.52 28.60 -12.15
CA LEU A 172 -6.07 29.67 -11.26
C LEU A 172 -7.24 30.50 -10.70
N GLU A 173 -8.29 30.76 -11.48
CA GLU A 173 -9.53 31.37 -11.00
C GLU A 173 -10.29 30.42 -10.06
N PHE A 174 -10.33 29.13 -10.38
CA PHE A 174 -10.96 28.13 -9.50
C PHE A 174 -10.30 28.11 -8.12
N GLU A 175 -8.96 28.07 -8.07
CA GLU A 175 -8.19 28.15 -6.82
C GLU A 175 -8.58 29.36 -5.97
N ARG A 176 -8.71 30.54 -6.59
CA ARG A 176 -9.08 31.78 -5.90
C ARG A 176 -10.51 31.81 -5.39
N THR A 177 -11.44 31.16 -6.10
CA THR A 177 -12.89 31.24 -5.81
C THR A 177 -13.44 30.08 -4.99
N HIS A 178 -12.74 28.95 -4.95
CA HIS A 178 -13.18 27.71 -4.29
C HIS A 178 -12.30 27.32 -3.10
N GLU A 179 -11.69 28.30 -2.42
CA GLU A 179 -10.83 28.10 -1.26
C GLU A 179 -11.48 27.17 -0.22
N LYS A 180 -12.76 27.36 0.10
CA LYS A 180 -13.46 26.51 1.10
C LYS A 180 -13.53 25.04 0.70
N ASP A 181 -13.69 24.74 -0.58
CA ASP A 181 -13.76 23.37 -1.10
C ASP A 181 -12.37 22.72 -1.11
N MET A 182 -11.33 23.47 -1.47
CA MET A 182 -9.94 23.01 -1.31
C MET A 182 -9.60 22.72 0.15
N TYR A 183 -9.97 23.63 1.06
CA TYR A 183 -9.65 23.49 2.49
C TYR A 183 -10.39 22.34 3.17
N PHE A 184 -11.47 21.81 2.58
CA PHE A 184 -12.04 20.53 3.02
C PHE A 184 -11.05 19.37 2.82
N HIS A 185 -10.36 19.34 1.68
CA HIS A 185 -9.33 18.33 1.40
C HIS A 185 -8.07 18.56 2.24
N VAL A 186 -7.68 19.82 2.48
CA VAL A 186 -6.62 20.17 3.44
C VAL A 186 -6.97 19.69 4.85
N PHE A 187 -8.20 19.88 5.30
CA PHE A 187 -8.69 19.39 6.60
C PHE A 187 -8.57 17.88 6.73
N ILE A 188 -8.96 17.13 5.70
CA ILE A 188 -8.80 15.67 5.67
C ILE A 188 -7.33 15.29 5.85
N GLN A 189 -6.44 15.86 5.04
CA GLN A 189 -5.02 15.52 5.08
C GLN A 189 -4.40 15.92 6.42
N TYR A 190 -4.74 17.08 6.97
CA TYR A 190 -4.29 17.50 8.30
C TYR A 190 -4.61 16.46 9.39
N TYR A 191 -5.86 15.97 9.45
CA TYR A 191 -6.24 14.95 10.43
C TYR A 191 -5.57 13.61 10.16
N PHE A 192 -5.51 13.20 8.90
CA PHE A 192 -4.83 11.97 8.49
C PHE A 192 -3.37 11.95 8.99
N PHE A 193 -2.57 12.95 8.60
CA PHE A 193 -1.15 13.00 8.94
C PHE A 193 -0.92 13.18 10.44
N ARG A 194 -1.74 14.00 11.12
CA ARG A 194 -1.64 14.20 12.57
C ARG A 194 -1.89 12.89 13.33
N GLN A 195 -2.97 12.19 13.01
CA GLN A 195 -3.33 10.93 13.66
C GLN A 195 -2.32 9.83 13.34
N TRP A 196 -1.93 9.72 12.06
CA TRP A 196 -0.92 8.76 11.64
C TRP A 196 0.41 8.97 12.34
N LYS A 197 0.93 10.20 12.39
CA LYS A 197 2.18 10.53 13.07
C LYS A 197 2.13 10.16 14.55
N LYS A 198 0.99 10.35 15.22
CA LYS A 198 0.79 9.95 16.62
C LYS A 198 0.87 8.42 16.79
N LEU A 199 0.20 7.67 15.91
CA LEU A 199 0.23 6.20 15.92
C LEU A 199 1.63 5.66 15.60
N LYS A 200 2.29 6.20 14.57
CA LYS A 200 3.67 5.85 14.20
C LYS A 200 4.65 6.09 15.35
N ASN A 201 4.55 7.25 16.01
CA ASN A 201 5.39 7.55 17.17
C ASN A 201 5.14 6.54 18.31
N TYR A 202 3.88 6.18 18.58
CA TYR A 202 3.55 5.17 19.59
C TYR A 202 4.14 3.78 19.27
N ALA A 203 4.10 3.36 17.99
CA ALA A 203 4.74 2.13 17.54
C ALA A 203 6.27 2.20 17.72
N ASN A 204 6.88 3.30 17.30
CA ASN A 204 8.32 3.51 17.39
C ASN A 204 8.82 3.59 18.85
N ASP A 205 8.07 4.19 19.77
CA ASP A 205 8.39 4.20 21.20
C ASP A 205 8.42 2.78 21.81
N LYS A 206 7.72 1.83 21.18
CA LYS A 206 7.75 0.39 21.51
C LYS A 206 8.77 -0.40 20.68
N ASN A 207 9.63 0.27 19.93
CA ASN A 207 10.60 -0.32 19.01
C ASN A 207 9.93 -1.19 17.93
N ILE A 208 8.74 -0.80 17.47
CA ILE A 208 8.05 -1.39 16.34
C ILE A 208 8.13 -0.39 15.19
N ARG A 209 8.86 -0.77 14.14
CA ARG A 209 8.97 0.02 12.91
C ARG A 209 7.81 -0.29 11.98
N ILE A 210 7.40 0.69 11.19
CA ILE A 210 6.35 0.51 10.19
C ILE A 210 6.97 0.35 8.81
N ILE A 211 6.68 -0.79 8.18
CA ILE A 211 7.01 -1.06 6.77
C ILE A 211 5.83 -0.61 5.93
N GLY A 212 6.03 0.49 5.20
CA GLY A 212 5.09 0.95 4.20
C GLY A 212 5.37 0.36 2.83
N ASP A 213 4.62 0.86 1.86
CA ASP A 213 4.57 0.33 0.53
C ASP A 213 4.26 1.45 -0.47
N ILE A 214 5.01 1.51 -1.57
CA ILE A 214 4.75 2.41 -2.68
C ILE A 214 4.59 1.62 -3.98
N PRO A 215 3.45 1.74 -4.67
CA PRO A 215 3.29 1.21 -6.02
C PRO A 215 4.33 1.85 -6.96
N ILE A 216 4.96 1.12 -7.89
CA ILE A 216 5.86 1.79 -8.84
C ILE A 216 5.13 2.88 -9.61
N TYR A 217 3.93 2.58 -10.15
CA TYR A 217 3.15 3.52 -10.94
C TYR A 217 2.12 4.27 -10.10
N VAL A 218 1.66 5.41 -10.62
CA VAL A 218 0.49 6.15 -10.11
C VAL A 218 -0.72 5.87 -10.98
N ALA A 219 -1.94 6.14 -10.49
CA ALA A 219 -3.14 5.99 -11.30
C ALA A 219 -3.22 7.09 -12.39
N GLU A 220 -3.85 6.79 -13.53
CA GLU A 220 -4.12 7.79 -14.58
C GLU A 220 -4.94 8.96 -14.03
N ASP A 221 -6.05 8.63 -13.37
CA ASP A 221 -6.91 9.62 -12.75
C ASP A 221 -6.37 10.01 -11.38
N SER A 222 -5.28 10.81 -11.36
CA SER A 222 -4.61 11.26 -10.15
C SER A 222 -4.14 12.71 -10.25
N SER A 223 -3.96 13.36 -9.10
CA SER A 223 -3.34 14.69 -9.01
C SER A 223 -1.89 14.66 -9.48
N ASP A 224 -1.20 13.51 -9.37
CA ASP A 224 0.19 13.39 -9.78
C ASP A 224 0.33 13.53 -11.29
N VAL A 225 -0.50 12.81 -12.06
CA VAL A 225 -0.47 12.86 -13.54
C VAL A 225 -1.05 14.19 -14.03
N TRP A 226 -2.12 14.68 -13.42
CA TRP A 226 -2.71 15.97 -13.80
C TRP A 226 -1.77 17.15 -13.54
N GLY A 227 -1.10 17.17 -12.38
CA GLY A 227 -0.18 18.25 -11.99
C GLY A 227 1.20 18.15 -12.65
N ASN A 228 1.62 16.97 -13.10
CA ASN A 228 2.98 16.72 -13.60
C ASN A 228 2.98 15.97 -14.93
N SER A 229 2.05 16.29 -15.84
CA SER A 229 1.82 15.50 -17.06
C SER A 229 3.06 15.31 -17.94
N SER A 230 4.02 16.25 -17.92
CA SER A 230 5.29 16.16 -18.65
C SER A 230 6.19 15.00 -18.20
N LEU A 231 6.00 14.51 -16.96
CA LEU A 231 6.73 13.38 -16.40
C LEU A 231 6.14 12.02 -16.82
N PHE A 232 5.10 12.02 -17.65
CA PHE A 232 4.41 10.82 -18.13
C PHE A 232 4.35 10.81 -19.66
N LYS A 233 4.26 9.61 -20.25
CA LYS A 233 4.10 9.42 -21.70
C LYS A 233 2.65 9.66 -22.13
N VAL A 234 2.26 10.92 -22.17
CA VAL A 234 0.92 11.37 -22.61
C VAL A 234 0.99 12.13 -23.93
N ASN A 235 -0.10 12.13 -24.69
CA ASN A 235 -0.24 12.92 -25.92
C ASN A 235 -0.62 14.39 -25.62
N ASP A 236 -0.77 15.21 -26.66
CA ASP A 236 -1.18 16.63 -26.55
C ASP A 236 -2.59 16.83 -25.93
N GLN A 237 -3.38 15.76 -25.81
CA GLN A 237 -4.70 15.74 -25.15
C GLN A 237 -4.62 15.19 -23.72
N PHE A 238 -3.41 14.95 -23.22
CA PHE A 238 -3.06 14.37 -21.93
C PHE A 238 -3.41 12.88 -21.75
N GLU A 239 -3.81 12.20 -22.82
CA GLU A 239 -4.15 10.78 -22.77
C GLU A 239 -2.87 9.92 -22.80
N PRO A 240 -2.79 8.83 -22.01
CA PRO A 240 -1.65 7.92 -22.05
C PRO A 240 -1.41 7.37 -23.46
N ILE A 241 -0.18 7.46 -23.96
CA ILE A 241 0.24 6.85 -25.24
C ILE A 241 0.39 5.33 -25.04
N THR A 242 1.01 4.97 -23.92
CA THR A 242 1.23 3.59 -23.47
C THR A 242 0.86 3.46 -21.99
N VAL A 243 0.54 2.23 -21.60
CA VAL A 243 0.12 1.88 -20.26
C VAL A 243 0.91 0.69 -19.73
N ALA A 244 0.95 0.59 -18.40
CA ALA A 244 1.65 -0.45 -17.67
C ALA A 244 0.88 -1.78 -17.66
N GLY A 245 1.64 -2.85 -17.50
CA GLY A 245 1.14 -4.20 -17.26
C GLY A 245 2.29 -5.17 -17.04
N CYS A 246 1.98 -6.46 -17.15
CA CYS A 246 2.97 -7.52 -17.23
C CYS A 246 2.67 -8.45 -18.43
N PRO A 247 3.69 -9.05 -19.05
CA PRO A 247 3.47 -9.98 -20.15
C PRO A 247 2.72 -11.25 -19.67
N PRO A 248 2.20 -12.06 -20.61
CA PRO A 248 1.77 -13.41 -20.30
C PRO A 248 2.86 -14.23 -19.59
N ASP A 249 2.45 -15.03 -18.62
CA ASP A 249 3.33 -15.92 -17.86
C ASP A 249 2.62 -17.26 -17.58
N ALA A 250 3.26 -18.12 -16.77
CA ALA A 250 2.71 -19.44 -16.42
C ALA A 250 1.41 -19.37 -15.60
N PHE A 251 1.06 -18.21 -15.06
CA PHE A 251 -0.13 -17.96 -14.23
C PHE A 251 -1.23 -17.20 -15.00
N SER A 252 -0.89 -16.43 -16.04
CA SER A 252 -1.82 -15.69 -16.88
C SER A 252 -1.49 -15.77 -18.38
N GLU A 253 -2.36 -16.40 -19.16
CA GLU A 253 -2.23 -16.52 -20.63
C GLU A 253 -2.29 -15.16 -21.35
N THR A 254 -2.94 -14.15 -20.76
CA THR A 254 -3.13 -12.83 -21.37
C THR A 254 -2.26 -11.73 -20.73
N GLY A 255 -1.42 -12.11 -19.76
CA GLY A 255 -0.69 -11.18 -18.91
C GLY A 255 -1.62 -10.40 -17.99
N GLN A 256 -1.20 -9.22 -17.54
CA GLN A 256 -2.04 -8.33 -16.74
C GLN A 256 -1.96 -6.92 -17.31
N LEU A 257 -3.13 -6.35 -17.64
CA LEU A 257 -3.23 -4.96 -18.07
C LEU A 257 -3.63 -4.10 -16.87
N TRP A 258 -2.68 -3.33 -16.34
CA TRP A 258 -2.91 -2.50 -15.16
C TRP A 258 -3.49 -1.12 -15.52
N GLY A 259 -3.14 -0.60 -16.70
CA GLY A 259 -3.70 0.64 -17.23
C GLY A 259 -3.07 1.92 -16.69
N ASN A 260 -2.08 1.83 -15.80
CA ASN A 260 -1.36 3.02 -15.31
C ASN A 260 -0.56 3.70 -16.44
N PRO A 261 -0.44 5.04 -16.45
CA PRO A 261 0.42 5.73 -17.39
C PRO A 261 1.89 5.41 -17.12
N ILE A 262 2.67 5.31 -18.20
CA ILE A 262 4.11 5.09 -18.13
C ILE A 262 4.86 6.40 -17.90
N TYR A 263 5.92 6.36 -17.10
CA TYR A 263 6.81 7.49 -16.87
C TYR A 263 7.59 7.89 -18.13
N ASN A 264 7.78 9.20 -18.30
CA ASN A 264 8.78 9.74 -19.19
C ASN A 264 10.11 9.82 -18.44
N TRP A 265 10.83 8.68 -18.38
CA TRP A 265 12.09 8.59 -17.66
C TRP A 265 13.19 9.52 -18.17
N GLU A 266 13.14 9.92 -19.45
CA GLU A 266 14.06 10.91 -20.02
C GLU A 266 13.80 12.30 -19.40
N ALA A 267 12.54 12.75 -19.38
CA ALA A 267 12.18 14.02 -18.74
C ALA A 267 12.46 14.03 -17.23
N MET A 268 12.26 12.89 -16.55
CA MET A 268 12.64 12.75 -15.15
C MET A 268 14.17 12.76 -14.96
N GLU A 269 14.95 12.19 -15.88
CA GLU A 269 16.42 12.26 -15.78
C GLU A 269 16.92 13.71 -15.96
N GLU A 270 16.30 14.48 -16.85
CA GLU A 270 16.65 15.90 -17.11
C GLU A 270 16.48 16.80 -15.87
N ASP A 271 15.48 16.54 -15.03
CA ASP A 271 15.24 17.32 -13.80
C ASP A 271 15.94 16.76 -12.55
N GLY A 272 16.72 15.68 -12.71
CA GLY A 272 17.44 15.00 -11.63
C GLY A 272 16.57 14.02 -10.82
N TYR A 273 15.49 13.51 -11.40
CA TYR A 273 14.50 12.62 -10.80
C TYR A 273 13.76 13.25 -9.62
N ARG A 274 13.52 14.56 -9.67
CA ARG A 274 13.02 15.34 -8.53
C ARG A 274 11.72 14.77 -7.95
N TRP A 275 10.77 14.44 -8.81
CA TRP A 275 9.47 13.89 -8.40
C TRP A 275 9.61 12.57 -7.62
N TRP A 276 10.48 11.67 -8.09
CA TRP A 276 10.71 10.39 -7.40
C TRP A 276 11.45 10.55 -6.08
N ILE A 277 12.42 11.49 -6.02
CA ILE A 277 13.13 11.79 -4.78
C ILE A 277 12.17 12.34 -3.73
N GLU A 278 11.29 13.27 -4.10
CA GLU A 278 10.29 13.82 -3.18
C GLU A 278 9.23 12.78 -2.78
N ARG A 279 8.82 11.90 -3.69
CA ARG A 279 7.93 10.77 -3.37
C ARG A 279 8.55 9.84 -2.33
N ILE A 280 9.84 9.50 -2.49
CA ILE A 280 10.56 8.66 -1.53
C ILE A 280 10.73 9.40 -0.20
N ARG A 281 11.11 10.69 -0.22
CA ARG A 281 11.21 11.54 0.98
C ARG A 281 9.92 11.53 1.78
N ALA A 282 8.80 11.85 1.14
CA ALA A 282 7.47 11.85 1.77
C ALA A 282 7.10 10.47 2.33
N SER A 283 7.46 9.39 1.61
CA SER A 283 7.21 8.03 2.09
C SER A 283 7.96 7.71 3.39
N PHE A 284 9.20 8.17 3.55
CA PHE A 284 9.98 7.99 4.78
C PHE A 284 9.56 8.93 5.94
N GLU A 285 8.71 9.92 5.69
CA GLU A 285 8.04 10.66 6.76
C GLU A 285 6.87 9.85 7.35
N ILE A 286 6.21 9.05 6.51
CA ILE A 286 5.06 8.21 6.86
C ILE A 286 5.52 6.82 7.37
N TYR A 287 6.63 6.29 6.89
CA TYR A 287 7.10 4.93 7.19
C TYR A 287 8.54 4.92 7.69
N ASP A 288 8.96 3.83 8.33
CA ASP A 288 10.36 3.64 8.76
C ASP A 288 11.16 2.81 7.75
N VAL A 289 10.46 1.98 6.98
CA VAL A 289 10.97 1.14 5.89
C VAL A 289 9.98 1.23 4.74
N VAL A 290 10.44 1.24 3.49
CA VAL A 290 9.56 1.33 2.32
C VAL A 290 9.78 0.14 1.40
N ARG A 291 8.73 -0.66 1.18
CA ARG A 291 8.70 -1.59 0.04
C ARG A 291 8.39 -0.80 -1.23
N ILE A 292 9.15 -1.03 -2.30
CA ILE A 292 8.80 -0.53 -3.62
C ILE A 292 8.29 -1.69 -4.45
N ASP A 293 7.01 -1.62 -4.78
CA ASP A 293 6.29 -2.58 -5.59
C ASP A 293 6.81 -2.64 -7.03
N HIS A 294 6.78 -3.81 -7.66
CA HIS A 294 7.22 -4.07 -9.01
C HIS A 294 8.60 -3.46 -9.31
N PHE A 295 9.57 -3.70 -8.42
CA PHE A 295 10.89 -3.09 -8.46
C PHE A 295 11.63 -3.36 -9.77
N ARG A 296 11.36 -4.51 -10.39
CA ARG A 296 11.93 -4.85 -11.70
C ARG A 296 11.63 -3.78 -12.77
N GLY A 297 10.55 -3.01 -12.60
CA GLY A 297 10.14 -1.88 -13.43
C GLY A 297 11.21 -0.79 -13.61
N PHE A 298 12.16 -0.69 -12.67
CA PHE A 298 13.27 0.26 -12.78
C PHE A 298 14.39 -0.23 -13.71
N GLU A 299 14.53 -1.53 -13.92
CA GLU A 299 15.49 -2.09 -14.89
C GLU A 299 14.92 -2.02 -16.31
N ALA A 300 13.73 -2.57 -16.49
CA ALA A 300 12.91 -2.47 -17.70
C ALA A 300 11.45 -2.52 -17.29
N TYR A 301 10.48 -2.24 -18.14
CA TYR A 301 9.06 -2.36 -17.83
C TYR A 301 8.28 -2.78 -19.07
N TRP A 302 7.14 -3.44 -18.86
CA TRP A 302 6.30 -3.91 -19.95
C TRP A 302 5.35 -2.79 -20.38
N GLU A 303 5.57 -2.28 -21.58
CA GLU A 303 4.87 -1.15 -22.15
C GLU A 303 3.83 -1.63 -23.17
N ILE A 304 2.55 -1.35 -22.90
CA ILE A 304 1.43 -1.78 -23.74
C ILE A 304 0.81 -0.55 -24.39
N LYS A 305 0.42 -0.65 -25.67
CA LYS A 305 -0.30 0.45 -26.34
C LYS A 305 -1.61 0.76 -25.62
N SER A 306 -1.87 2.04 -25.35
CA SER A 306 -3.14 2.48 -24.76
C SER A 306 -4.34 2.08 -25.63
N GLY A 307 -5.42 1.64 -24.99
CA GLY A 307 -6.61 1.11 -25.66
C GLY A 307 -6.56 -0.38 -26.05
N SER A 308 -5.45 -1.09 -25.77
CA SER A 308 -5.41 -2.55 -25.89
C SER A 308 -6.36 -3.24 -24.92
N GLU A 309 -6.94 -4.37 -25.32
CA GLU A 309 -7.81 -5.20 -24.46
C GLU A 309 -7.00 -6.12 -23.51
N THR A 310 -5.77 -6.46 -23.88
CA THR A 310 -4.90 -7.38 -23.14
C THR A 310 -3.45 -6.88 -23.11
N ALA A 311 -2.61 -7.53 -22.29
CA ALA A 311 -1.19 -7.20 -22.17
C ALA A 311 -0.28 -7.99 -23.13
N VAL A 312 -0.85 -8.87 -23.97
CA VAL A 312 -0.09 -9.79 -24.84
C VAL A 312 0.86 -9.06 -25.79
N HIS A 313 0.44 -7.91 -26.33
CA HIS A 313 1.17 -7.18 -27.36
C HIS A 313 1.95 -5.97 -26.82
N GLY A 314 2.53 -6.09 -25.62
CA GLY A 314 3.47 -5.11 -25.10
C GLY A 314 4.91 -5.33 -25.56
N GLN A 315 5.81 -4.49 -25.06
CA GLN A 315 7.25 -4.60 -25.27
C GLN A 315 8.03 -4.23 -24.02
N TRP A 316 9.17 -4.89 -23.79
CA TRP A 316 10.10 -4.51 -22.73
C TRP A 316 10.83 -3.22 -23.11
N THR A 317 10.69 -2.18 -22.28
CA THR A 317 11.35 -0.89 -22.43
C THR A 317 12.27 -0.64 -21.23
N LYS A 318 13.48 -0.12 -21.42
CA LYS A 318 14.42 0.11 -20.32
C LYS A 318 13.94 1.20 -19.37
N GLY A 319 14.07 0.95 -18.07
CA GLY A 319 13.85 1.91 -17.00
C GLY A 319 15.12 2.72 -16.67
N PRO A 320 15.10 3.54 -15.60
CA PRO A 320 16.21 4.41 -15.22
C PRO A 320 17.40 3.66 -14.59
N GLY A 321 17.20 2.41 -14.17
CA GLY A 321 18.17 1.58 -13.47
C GLY A 321 18.78 2.29 -12.25
N MET A 322 20.08 2.11 -12.06
CA MET A 322 20.81 2.71 -10.94
C MET A 322 20.92 4.23 -10.98
N LYS A 323 20.61 4.91 -12.10
CA LYS A 323 20.71 6.38 -12.16
C LYS A 323 19.78 7.04 -11.15
N LEU A 324 18.54 6.54 -11.06
CA LEU A 324 17.58 6.99 -10.07
C LEU A 324 18.08 6.74 -8.64
N PHE A 325 18.46 5.50 -8.32
CA PHE A 325 18.84 5.15 -6.95
C PHE A 325 20.15 5.79 -6.48
N LYS A 326 21.08 6.09 -7.40
CA LYS A 326 22.24 6.92 -7.08
C LYS A 326 21.82 8.33 -6.66
N LYS A 327 20.88 8.94 -7.38
CA LYS A 327 20.33 10.27 -7.04
C LYS A 327 19.55 10.27 -5.73
N VAL A 328 18.73 9.25 -5.50
CA VAL A 328 18.05 9.04 -4.21
C VAL A 328 19.06 8.97 -3.07
N LYS A 329 20.14 8.19 -3.23
CA LYS A 329 21.19 8.06 -2.23
C LYS A 329 21.98 9.35 -2.01
N GLU A 330 22.25 10.11 -3.07
CA GLU A 330 22.91 11.42 -3.01
C GLU A 330 22.08 12.43 -2.20
N GLU A 331 20.76 12.49 -2.41
CA GLU A 331 19.89 13.50 -1.80
C GLU A 331 19.31 13.10 -0.44
N LEU A 332 19.05 11.81 -0.22
CA LEU A 332 18.35 11.30 0.97
C LEU A 332 19.23 10.44 1.88
N GLY A 333 20.43 10.07 1.43
CA GLY A 333 21.32 9.16 2.14
C GLY A 333 20.91 7.69 2.02
N GLU A 334 21.37 6.87 2.97
CA GLU A 334 21.00 5.44 3.02
C GLU A 334 19.59 5.29 3.58
N LEU A 335 18.73 4.59 2.84
CA LEU A 335 17.34 4.34 3.20
C LEU A 335 17.09 2.84 3.32
N ASP A 336 16.28 2.41 4.30
CA ASP A 336 15.83 1.03 4.41
C ASP A 336 14.68 0.80 3.39
N ILE A 337 15.06 0.40 2.17
CA ILE A 337 14.14 0.05 1.08
C ILE A 337 14.11 -1.46 0.87
N ILE A 338 12.92 -2.03 0.63
CA ILE A 338 12.72 -3.43 0.23
C ILE A 338 12.35 -3.44 -1.25
N ALA A 339 13.04 -4.23 -2.06
CA ALA A 339 12.70 -4.45 -3.45
C ALA A 339 11.66 -5.56 -3.56
N GLU A 340 10.47 -5.26 -4.08
CA GLU A 340 9.55 -6.30 -4.54
C GLU A 340 10.04 -6.85 -5.87
N ASP A 341 10.68 -8.01 -5.82
CA ASP A 341 11.33 -8.69 -6.94
C ASP A 341 10.68 -10.04 -7.23
N LEU A 342 9.34 -10.13 -7.21
CA LEU A 342 8.62 -11.34 -7.61
C LEU A 342 8.34 -11.34 -9.12
N GLY A 343 7.94 -12.50 -9.64
CA GLY A 343 7.58 -12.67 -11.05
C GLY A 343 8.79 -12.93 -11.96
N PHE A 344 8.76 -12.39 -13.18
CA PHE A 344 9.80 -12.61 -14.19
C PHE A 344 11.03 -11.74 -13.93
N LEU A 345 12.11 -12.37 -13.47
CA LEU A 345 13.39 -11.72 -13.17
C LEU A 345 14.44 -12.13 -14.21
N THR A 346 15.15 -11.14 -14.75
CA THR A 346 16.33 -11.36 -15.58
C THR A 346 17.60 -11.14 -14.76
N GLU A 347 18.76 -11.55 -15.27
CA GLU A 347 20.04 -11.33 -14.59
C GLU A 347 20.31 -9.83 -14.36
N GLU A 348 19.86 -8.96 -15.27
CA GLU A 348 19.96 -7.50 -15.12
C GLU A 348 19.13 -6.97 -13.95
N VAL A 349 17.96 -7.59 -13.66
CA VAL A 349 17.16 -7.24 -12.49
C VAL A 349 17.87 -7.68 -11.22
N HIS A 350 18.44 -8.89 -11.20
CA HIS A 350 19.26 -9.35 -10.08
C HIS A 350 20.49 -8.46 -9.87
N GLU A 351 21.13 -8.00 -10.93
CA GLU A 351 22.23 -7.05 -10.86
C GLU A 351 21.79 -5.72 -10.26
N LEU A 352 20.66 -5.15 -10.68
CA LEU A 352 20.11 -3.93 -10.10
C LEU A 352 19.84 -4.07 -8.58
N ILE A 353 19.27 -5.20 -8.15
CA ILE A 353 19.03 -5.46 -6.73
C ILE A 353 20.35 -5.58 -5.96
N ARG A 354 21.35 -6.29 -6.51
CA ARG A 354 22.68 -6.39 -5.90
C ARG A 354 23.38 -5.03 -5.81
N GLU A 355 23.30 -4.21 -6.84
CA GLU A 355 23.93 -2.87 -6.87
C GLU A 355 23.25 -1.87 -5.94
N THR A 356 21.93 -1.94 -5.78
CA THR A 356 21.23 -1.11 -4.77
C THR A 356 21.52 -1.57 -3.35
N GLY A 357 21.74 -2.87 -3.14
CA GLY A 357 21.90 -3.48 -1.82
C GLY A 357 20.58 -3.64 -1.06
N TYR A 358 19.44 -3.39 -1.71
CA TYR A 358 18.13 -3.58 -1.10
C TYR A 358 17.82 -5.09 -0.98
N PRO A 359 17.21 -5.56 0.13
CA PRO A 359 16.74 -6.93 0.20
C PRO A 359 15.60 -7.18 -0.76
N GLY A 360 15.69 -8.32 -1.46
CA GLY A 360 14.58 -8.90 -2.20
C GLY A 360 13.60 -9.67 -1.31
N MET A 361 12.54 -10.20 -1.92
CA MET A 361 11.45 -10.92 -1.27
C MET A 361 11.51 -12.41 -1.57
N LYS A 362 11.08 -13.22 -0.60
CA LYS A 362 10.94 -14.67 -0.72
C LYS A 362 9.57 -15.09 -0.24
N VAL A 363 8.74 -15.66 -1.11
CA VAL A 363 7.37 -16.06 -0.78
C VAL A 363 7.28 -17.59 -0.72
N LEU A 364 7.02 -18.13 0.48
CA LEU A 364 7.07 -19.56 0.75
C LEU A 364 6.01 -20.34 -0.03
N GLN A 365 4.85 -19.75 -0.35
CA GLN A 365 3.83 -20.39 -1.19
C GLN A 365 4.31 -20.70 -2.63
N PHE A 366 5.39 -20.07 -3.10
CA PHE A 366 6.00 -20.34 -4.42
C PHE A 366 7.11 -21.40 -4.38
N ALA A 367 7.39 -21.97 -3.20
CA ALA A 367 8.59 -22.78 -2.98
C ALA A 367 8.46 -24.25 -3.37
N PHE A 368 7.24 -24.78 -3.51
CA PHE A 368 7.02 -26.22 -3.38
C PHE A 368 6.65 -26.96 -4.66
N ASP A 369 6.91 -26.38 -5.84
CA ASP A 369 6.82 -27.12 -7.10
C ASP A 369 8.00 -28.10 -7.21
N PRO A 370 7.78 -29.43 -7.22
CA PRO A 370 8.86 -30.42 -7.21
C PRO A 370 9.55 -30.60 -8.56
N ARG A 371 9.06 -29.94 -9.63
CA ARG A 371 9.55 -30.13 -11.00
C ARG A 371 10.74 -29.22 -11.34
N GLU A 372 10.92 -28.15 -10.57
CA GLU A 372 11.91 -27.10 -10.83
C GLU A 372 12.68 -26.79 -9.54
N GLU A 373 13.93 -26.34 -9.68
CA GLU A 373 14.64 -25.76 -8.54
C GLU A 373 13.97 -24.43 -8.18
N SER A 374 13.76 -24.18 -6.89
CA SER A 374 13.05 -22.99 -6.42
C SER A 374 13.92 -22.13 -5.52
N ASP A 375 14.16 -20.90 -5.97
CA ASP A 375 14.80 -19.84 -5.19
C ASP A 375 13.92 -19.34 -4.03
N TYR A 376 12.71 -19.90 -3.89
CA TYR A 376 11.79 -19.66 -2.79
C TYR A 376 11.88 -20.73 -1.69
N LEU A 377 12.75 -21.73 -1.78
CA LEU A 377 12.98 -22.69 -0.69
C LEU A 377 13.91 -22.11 0.40
N PRO A 378 13.57 -22.23 1.71
CA PRO A 378 14.36 -21.62 2.79
C PRO A 378 15.87 -21.89 2.83
N HIS A 379 16.35 -22.99 2.25
CA HIS A 379 17.79 -23.31 2.22
C HIS A 379 18.57 -22.57 1.12
N THR A 380 17.87 -21.96 0.15
CA THR A 380 18.49 -21.20 -0.95
C THR A 380 18.61 -19.71 -0.65
N TYR A 381 18.03 -19.23 0.45
CA TYR A 381 17.98 -17.81 0.77
C TYR A 381 19.36 -17.26 1.14
N GLU A 382 19.57 -15.99 0.78
CA GLU A 382 20.59 -15.16 1.39
C GLU A 382 20.05 -14.44 2.64
N ARG A 383 20.94 -13.82 3.41
CA ARG A 383 20.55 -13.05 4.59
C ARG A 383 19.79 -11.77 4.24
N ASN A 384 20.23 -11.05 3.20
CA ASN A 384 19.62 -9.80 2.76
C ASN A 384 18.32 -10.06 1.97
N ALA A 385 17.33 -10.61 2.66
CA ALA A 385 16.04 -10.97 2.10
C ALA A 385 14.93 -10.78 3.14
N VAL A 386 13.71 -10.61 2.63
CA VAL A 386 12.49 -10.60 3.41
C VAL A 386 11.65 -11.82 3.05
N VAL A 387 11.49 -12.75 4.00
CA VAL A 387 10.65 -13.93 3.78
C VAL A 387 9.21 -13.69 4.22
N TYR A 388 8.27 -14.17 3.41
CA TYR A 388 6.84 -14.18 3.64
C TYR A 388 6.31 -15.61 3.53
N THR A 389 5.25 -15.94 4.27
CA THR A 389 4.44 -17.12 3.94
C THR A 389 3.65 -16.88 2.66
N GLY A 390 2.96 -15.74 2.61
CA GLY A 390 2.29 -15.15 1.47
C GLY A 390 2.24 -13.63 1.63
N THR A 391 1.94 -12.90 0.56
CA THR A 391 1.64 -11.47 0.58
C THR A 391 0.12 -11.24 0.64
N HIS A 392 -0.32 -10.00 0.45
CA HIS A 392 -1.74 -9.66 0.35
C HIS A 392 -2.40 -10.17 -0.96
N ASP A 393 -1.61 -10.46 -2.00
CA ASP A 393 -2.09 -11.01 -3.28
C ASP A 393 -2.22 -12.53 -3.26
N ASN A 394 -1.60 -13.19 -2.29
CA ASN A 394 -1.64 -14.63 -2.16
C ASN A 394 -2.91 -15.10 -1.45
N GLU A 395 -3.22 -16.38 -1.61
CA GLU A 395 -4.15 -17.07 -0.71
C GLU A 395 -3.61 -17.06 0.72
N THR A 396 -4.48 -17.25 1.70
CA THR A 396 -3.98 -17.63 3.04
C THR A 396 -3.33 -19.01 2.95
N ILE A 397 -2.47 -19.39 3.90
CA ILE A 397 -1.89 -20.74 3.88
C ILE A 397 -2.99 -21.81 3.89
N MET A 398 -4.05 -21.62 4.69
CA MET A 398 -5.14 -22.59 4.76
C MET A 398 -6.01 -22.60 3.49
N GLY A 399 -6.06 -21.49 2.74
CA GLY A 399 -6.60 -21.44 1.39
C GLY A 399 -5.75 -22.25 0.42
N TRP A 400 -4.46 -21.91 0.34
CA TRP A 400 -3.48 -22.54 -0.54
C TRP A 400 -3.40 -24.06 -0.34
N VAL A 401 -3.40 -24.54 0.90
CA VAL A 401 -3.39 -25.99 1.22
C VAL A 401 -4.59 -26.72 0.62
N ARG A 402 -5.73 -26.05 0.43
CA ARG A 402 -6.95 -26.65 -0.14
C ARG A 402 -6.96 -26.63 -1.67
N THR A 403 -6.22 -25.73 -2.30
CA THR A 403 -6.28 -25.45 -3.74
C THR A 403 -5.06 -25.92 -4.50
N VAL A 404 -3.89 -26.02 -3.84
CA VAL A 404 -2.63 -26.43 -4.46
C VAL A 404 -2.68 -27.90 -4.93
N LYS A 405 -1.84 -28.23 -5.91
CA LYS A 405 -1.70 -29.60 -6.42
C LYS A 405 -1.27 -30.57 -5.30
N PRO A 406 -1.77 -31.82 -5.31
CA PRO A 406 -1.39 -32.83 -4.32
C PRO A 406 0.12 -33.09 -4.25
N GLU A 407 0.84 -33.03 -5.38
CA GLU A 407 2.28 -33.22 -5.40
C GLU A 407 3.03 -32.11 -4.63
N ASP A 408 2.65 -30.86 -4.86
CA ASP A 408 3.25 -29.68 -4.21
C ASP A 408 2.96 -29.70 -2.70
N MET A 409 1.74 -30.07 -2.30
CA MET A 409 1.39 -30.22 -0.89
C MET A 409 2.18 -31.35 -0.22
N ALA A 410 2.37 -32.49 -0.91
CA ALA A 410 3.18 -33.58 -0.40
C ALA A 410 4.66 -33.20 -0.27
N TYR A 411 5.18 -32.39 -1.21
CA TYR A 411 6.52 -31.85 -1.15
C TYR A 411 6.68 -30.88 0.04
N ALA A 412 5.77 -29.92 0.18
CA ALA A 412 5.73 -28.99 1.33
C ALA A 412 5.68 -29.74 2.67
N GLY A 413 4.82 -30.76 2.78
CA GLY A 413 4.70 -31.62 3.96
C GLY A 413 6.01 -32.29 4.36
N LYS A 414 6.74 -32.84 3.38
CA LYS A 414 8.04 -33.49 3.59
C LYS A 414 9.13 -32.48 3.95
N TYR A 415 9.19 -31.35 3.25
CA TYR A 415 10.22 -30.33 3.40
C TYR A 415 10.10 -29.60 4.74
N LEU A 416 8.90 -29.09 5.05
CA LEU A 416 8.64 -28.33 6.29
C LEU A 416 8.42 -29.22 7.52
N LYS A 417 8.28 -30.53 7.33
CA LYS A 417 7.90 -31.51 8.38
C LYS A 417 6.57 -31.11 9.04
N LEU A 418 5.54 -30.90 8.20
CA LEU A 418 4.23 -30.47 8.68
C LEU A 418 3.57 -31.55 9.55
N SER A 419 2.86 -31.14 10.59
CA SER A 419 2.09 -32.03 11.46
C SER A 419 0.74 -31.41 11.81
N TYR A 420 -0.24 -32.27 12.08
CA TYR A 420 -1.57 -31.81 12.51
C TYR A 420 -1.54 -31.20 13.92
N GLU A 421 -0.68 -31.71 14.80
CA GLU A 421 -0.55 -31.25 16.18
C GLU A 421 0.00 -29.82 16.27
N GLU A 422 0.98 -29.47 15.44
CA GLU A 422 1.51 -28.09 15.33
C GLU A 422 0.46 -27.13 14.73
N GLY A 423 -0.34 -27.65 13.80
CA GLY A 423 -1.18 -26.88 12.88
C GLY A 423 -0.43 -26.62 11.57
N ILE A 424 -1.09 -26.87 10.43
CA ILE A 424 -0.45 -26.79 9.11
C ILE A 424 0.11 -25.38 8.86
N ASN A 425 -0.68 -24.34 9.09
CA ASN A 425 -0.26 -22.94 9.00
C ASN A 425 0.96 -22.63 9.88
N TRP A 426 1.00 -23.15 11.10
CA TRP A 426 2.13 -22.96 12.02
C TRP A 426 3.41 -23.64 11.55
N GLY A 427 3.33 -24.77 10.84
CA GLY A 427 4.48 -25.40 10.21
C GLY A 427 5.10 -24.56 9.07
N PHE A 428 4.27 -23.87 8.28
CA PHE A 428 4.73 -22.89 7.28
C PHE A 428 5.38 -21.67 7.93
N ILE A 429 4.72 -21.10 8.95
CA ILE A 429 5.26 -19.98 9.74
C ILE A 429 6.61 -20.37 10.34
N ARG A 430 6.73 -21.58 10.93
CA ARG A 430 7.99 -22.12 11.44
C ARG A 430 9.05 -22.20 10.35
N GLY A 431 8.70 -22.68 9.15
CA GLY A 431 9.57 -22.70 7.99
C GLY A 431 10.17 -21.33 7.67
N ALA A 432 9.32 -20.31 7.54
CA ALA A 432 9.73 -18.93 7.29
C ALA A 432 10.60 -18.37 8.43
N TYR A 433 10.16 -18.53 9.69
CA TYR A 433 10.91 -18.07 10.87
C TYR A 433 12.31 -18.70 10.96
N SER A 434 12.43 -19.99 10.63
CA SER A 434 13.70 -20.72 10.71
C SER A 434 14.69 -20.40 9.59
N SER A 435 14.26 -19.72 8.53
CA SER A 435 15.12 -19.36 7.39
C SER A 435 16.22 -18.36 7.76
N VAL A 436 17.24 -18.23 6.92
CA VAL A 436 18.37 -17.31 7.13
C VAL A 436 18.05 -15.83 6.84
N ALA A 437 16.93 -15.54 6.18
CA ALA A 437 16.49 -14.19 5.85
C ALA A 437 16.44 -13.29 7.09
N ASP A 438 17.02 -12.10 7.01
CA ASP A 438 17.14 -11.15 8.12
C ASP A 438 15.76 -10.61 8.54
N LEU A 439 14.76 -10.56 7.64
CA LEU A 439 13.39 -10.20 8.01
C LEU A 439 12.39 -11.29 7.64
N CYS A 440 11.45 -11.58 8.54
CA CYS A 440 10.33 -12.48 8.29
C CYS A 440 9.00 -11.77 8.58
N ILE A 441 8.12 -11.68 7.59
CA ILE A 441 6.81 -11.06 7.71
C ILE A 441 5.73 -12.11 7.46
N ILE A 442 4.74 -12.18 8.33
CA ILE A 442 3.63 -13.14 8.21
C ILE A 442 2.30 -12.38 8.17
N PRO A 443 1.41 -12.64 7.22
CA PRO A 443 0.04 -12.11 7.24
C PRO A 443 -0.70 -12.51 8.52
N MET A 444 -1.47 -11.59 9.10
CA MET A 444 -2.23 -11.89 10.32
C MET A 444 -3.19 -13.08 10.13
N GLN A 445 -3.77 -13.22 8.93
CA GLN A 445 -4.64 -14.35 8.57
C GLN A 445 -3.98 -15.71 8.79
N ASP A 446 -2.66 -15.81 8.55
CA ASP A 446 -1.91 -17.05 8.68
C ASP A 446 -1.69 -17.41 10.15
N PHE A 447 -1.44 -16.43 11.03
CA PHE A 447 -1.38 -16.66 12.48
C PHE A 447 -2.73 -17.13 13.03
N LEU A 448 -3.83 -16.60 12.49
CA LEU A 448 -5.19 -16.98 12.85
C LEU A 448 -5.64 -18.31 12.21
N GLY A 449 -4.95 -18.78 11.18
CA GLY A 449 -5.30 -20.02 10.48
C GLY A 449 -6.60 -19.91 9.68
N LEU A 450 -6.90 -18.72 9.14
CA LEU A 450 -8.10 -18.44 8.35
C LEU A 450 -7.95 -18.97 6.92
N GLY A 451 -9.06 -19.34 6.27
CA GLY A 451 -9.10 -19.71 4.85
C GLY A 451 -9.25 -18.50 3.92
N ASN A 452 -9.56 -18.76 2.65
CA ASN A 452 -9.70 -17.72 1.62
C ASN A 452 -10.89 -16.77 1.82
N GLU A 453 -11.79 -17.04 2.77
CA GLU A 453 -12.73 -16.03 3.26
C GLU A 453 -12.05 -14.78 3.83
N ALA A 454 -10.77 -14.90 4.20
CA ALA A 454 -9.93 -13.82 4.72
C ALA A 454 -8.85 -13.33 3.72
N ARG A 455 -8.88 -13.80 2.47
CA ARG A 455 -7.91 -13.37 1.44
C ARG A 455 -8.07 -11.87 1.18
N MET A 456 -6.95 -11.14 1.18
CA MET A 456 -6.99 -9.68 1.03
C MET A 456 -7.24 -9.27 -0.41
N ASN A 457 -6.55 -9.87 -1.37
CA ASN A 457 -6.71 -9.57 -2.79
C ASN A 457 -6.64 -10.84 -3.65
N ILE A 458 -7.49 -10.90 -4.66
CA ILE A 458 -7.37 -11.79 -5.81
C ILE A 458 -7.02 -10.92 -7.01
N PRO A 459 -5.75 -10.97 -7.49
CA PRO A 459 -5.31 -10.16 -8.63
C PRO A 459 -6.25 -10.27 -9.84
N SER A 460 -6.40 -9.16 -10.56
CA SER A 460 -7.26 -9.07 -11.77
C SER A 460 -8.76 -9.31 -11.54
N THR A 461 -9.26 -9.13 -10.31
CA THR A 461 -10.71 -9.16 -10.00
C THR A 461 -11.19 -7.83 -9.40
N LEU A 462 -12.49 -7.58 -9.43
CA LEU A 462 -13.11 -6.37 -8.88
C LEU A 462 -14.26 -6.72 -7.93
N GLY A 463 -14.42 -5.93 -6.87
CA GLY A 463 -15.57 -5.98 -5.97
C GLY A 463 -15.47 -6.94 -4.78
N THR A 464 -14.43 -7.76 -4.68
CA THR A 464 -14.24 -8.72 -3.56
C THR A 464 -12.96 -8.50 -2.76
N ASN A 465 -12.17 -7.50 -3.12
CA ASN A 465 -10.82 -7.29 -2.61
C ASN A 465 -10.79 -6.19 -1.55
N TRP A 466 -9.75 -6.22 -0.72
CA TRP A 466 -9.43 -5.21 0.29
C TRP A 466 -10.42 -5.12 1.45
N ILE A 467 -11.42 -6.01 1.48
CA ILE A 467 -12.52 -5.95 2.44
C ILE A 467 -12.27 -6.70 3.75
N TRP A 468 -11.31 -7.63 3.82
CA TRP A 468 -11.17 -8.46 5.03
C TRP A 468 -10.82 -7.64 6.28
N ARG A 469 -11.49 -7.95 7.40
CA ARG A 469 -11.24 -7.40 8.74
C ARG A 469 -11.11 -8.51 9.77
N MET A 470 -10.25 -8.27 10.75
CA MET A 470 -10.07 -9.12 11.91
C MET A 470 -11.07 -8.74 13.02
N LYS A 471 -11.61 -9.75 13.71
CA LYS A 471 -12.47 -9.52 14.88
C LYS A 471 -11.68 -9.02 16.08
N GLU A 472 -12.32 -8.19 16.91
CA GLU A 472 -11.71 -7.59 18.10
C GLU A 472 -11.17 -8.65 19.09
N ASN A 473 -11.84 -9.78 19.24
CA ASN A 473 -11.49 -10.83 20.18
C ASN A 473 -10.36 -11.78 19.71
N GLU A 474 -9.79 -11.58 18.52
CA GLU A 474 -8.70 -12.42 17.97
C GLU A 474 -7.33 -12.05 18.54
N LEU A 475 -7.15 -10.81 19.03
CA LEU A 475 -5.90 -10.30 19.65
C LEU A 475 -5.70 -10.81 21.08
N THR A 476 -5.66 -12.13 21.25
CA THR A 476 -5.55 -12.77 22.57
C THR A 476 -4.10 -12.83 23.08
N ASP A 477 -3.94 -12.80 24.41
CA ASP A 477 -2.64 -13.02 25.06
C ASP A 477 -2.05 -14.39 24.69
N ARG A 478 -2.89 -15.42 24.57
CA ARG A 478 -2.47 -16.77 24.16
C ARG A 478 -1.82 -16.76 22.77
N LEU A 479 -2.40 -16.04 21.82
CA LEU A 479 -1.84 -15.92 20.47
C LEU A 479 -0.51 -15.15 20.53
N ALA A 480 -0.49 -13.99 21.20
CA ALA A 480 0.72 -13.19 21.36
C ALA A 480 1.86 -14.01 21.98
N GLU A 481 1.60 -14.77 23.04
CA GLU A 481 2.59 -15.65 23.67
C GLU A 481 3.08 -16.77 22.74
N LYS A 482 2.19 -17.36 21.92
CA LYS A 482 2.57 -18.41 20.95
C LYS A 482 3.52 -17.83 19.89
N ILE A 483 3.21 -16.65 19.36
CA ILE A 483 4.06 -15.93 18.41
C ILE A 483 5.40 -15.59 19.08
N ALA A 484 5.38 -15.00 20.28
CA ALA A 484 6.60 -14.59 20.98
C ALA A 484 7.54 -15.76 21.32
N LYS A 485 6.98 -16.95 21.64
CA LYS A 485 7.78 -18.17 21.82
C LYS A 485 8.51 -18.55 20.54
N LEU A 486 7.84 -18.44 19.38
CA LEU A 486 8.44 -18.72 18.08
C LEU A 486 9.52 -17.70 17.71
N THR A 487 9.25 -16.41 17.92
CA THR A 487 10.21 -15.31 17.72
C THR A 487 11.49 -15.54 18.51
N ARG A 488 11.38 -15.84 19.81
CA ARG A 488 12.54 -16.13 20.67
C ARG A 488 13.27 -17.40 20.24
N MET A 489 12.54 -18.46 19.88
CA MET A 489 13.14 -19.73 19.46
C MET A 489 14.04 -19.58 18.24
N TYR A 490 13.67 -18.73 17.28
CA TYR A 490 14.43 -18.51 16.04
C TYR A 490 15.31 -17.26 16.05
N GLY A 491 15.47 -16.63 17.22
CA GLY A 491 16.35 -15.48 17.43
C GLY A 491 16.01 -14.29 16.54
N ARG A 492 14.71 -14.01 16.39
CA ARG A 492 14.18 -12.84 15.67
C ARG A 492 13.80 -11.71 16.63
#